data_AF-A0A923C6L1-F1
#
_entry.id   AF-A0A923C6L1-F1
#
_cell.length_a   1.000
_cell.length_b   1.000
_cell.length_c   1.000
_cell.angle_alpha   90.00
_cell.angle_beta   90.00
_cell.angle_gamma   90.00
#
_symmetry.space_group_name_H-M   'P 1'
#
loop_
_entity.id
_entity.type
_entity.pdbx_description
1 polymer ?
#
loop_
_entity_poly.entity_id
_entity_poly.type
_entity_poly.pdbx_seq_one_letter_code
_entity_poly.pdbx_strand_id
1 'polypeptide(L)'
;MDQKKRGGARQGAGRKINSGQFGEKTKTIRIPSSKEKEIKEYIKGDFCFDVPIPYSNIYVSAGEPFSFEEDEKIFIDINKFMKNNHNTVAITVSGDSMIGLGIFDGDLALIKKNENPKSKDIVIAYVNGGYTLKQYVAENDSIFLKAHHPDVSDIQILPGSEITIFGVLKSIIRRYL
;
A
#
# COMPACT_ATOMS: atom_id res chain seq x y z
N MET A 1 -21.38 -41.50 -43.41
CA MET A 1 -20.79 -40.15 -43.43
C MET A 1 -20.24 -39.88 -42.04
N ASP A 2 -18.93 -39.92 -41.92
CA ASP A 2 -18.21 -39.89 -40.64
C ASP A 2 -18.05 -38.44 -40.18
N GLN A 3 -18.80 -38.03 -39.15
CA GLN A 3 -18.71 -36.67 -38.61
C GLN A 3 -17.41 -36.52 -37.84
N LYS A 4 -16.38 -35.96 -38.49
CA LYS A 4 -15.17 -35.45 -37.83
C LYS A 4 -15.55 -34.46 -36.73
N LYS A 5 -15.59 -34.91 -35.47
CA LYS A 5 -15.62 -34.05 -34.28
C LYS A 5 -14.35 -33.20 -34.25
N ARG A 6 -14.40 -31.99 -34.81
CA ARG A 6 -13.32 -31.01 -34.71
C ARG A 6 -13.40 -30.32 -33.34
N GLY A 7 -12.45 -30.66 -32.46
CA GLY A 7 -12.00 -29.79 -31.36
C GLY A 7 -12.93 -29.66 -30.16
N GLY A 8 -12.86 -30.61 -29.23
CA GLY A 8 -13.31 -30.40 -27.84
C GLY A 8 -12.19 -29.83 -26.97
N ALA A 9 -12.54 -29.05 -25.95
CA ALA A 9 -11.59 -28.61 -24.93
C ALA A 9 -10.91 -29.83 -24.29
N ARG A 10 -9.58 -29.92 -24.39
CA ARG A 10 -8.79 -30.95 -23.72
C ARG A 10 -8.58 -30.57 -22.26
N GLN A 11 -8.49 -31.53 -21.34
CA GLN A 11 -7.95 -31.25 -20.01
C GLN A 11 -6.56 -30.61 -20.17
N GLY A 12 -6.36 -29.44 -19.55
CA GLY A 12 -5.15 -28.63 -19.73
C GLY A 12 -5.20 -27.60 -20.87
N ALA A 13 -6.35 -27.37 -21.51
CA ALA A 13 -6.55 -26.27 -22.45
C ALA A 13 -6.53 -24.92 -21.72
N GLY A 14 -5.32 -24.37 -21.55
CA GLY A 14 -5.03 -23.06 -21.00
C GLY A 14 -3.71 -22.56 -21.56
N ARG A 15 -3.40 -21.28 -21.29
CA ARG A 15 -2.11 -20.70 -21.67
C ARG A 15 -0.99 -21.50 -20.98
N LYS A 16 0.09 -21.82 -21.69
CA LYS A 16 1.24 -22.56 -21.11
C LYS A 16 1.76 -21.79 -19.89
N ILE A 17 2.19 -22.51 -18.86
CA ILE A 17 2.90 -21.93 -17.70
C ILE A 17 4.07 -21.08 -18.24
N ASN A 18 4.32 -19.90 -17.65
CA ASN A 18 5.34 -18.93 -18.08
C ASN A 18 5.13 -18.25 -19.45
N SER A 19 4.00 -18.44 -20.13
CA SER A 19 3.73 -17.78 -21.42
C SER A 19 2.82 -16.56 -21.35
N GLY A 20 2.28 -16.23 -20.17
CA GLY A 20 1.42 -15.07 -19.93
C GLY A 20 2.07 -14.05 -18.99
N GLN A 21 1.49 -12.85 -18.89
CA GLN A 21 1.96 -11.74 -18.07
C GLN A 21 2.24 -12.12 -16.60
N PHE A 22 1.44 -13.04 -16.05
CA PHE A 22 1.52 -13.46 -14.64
C PHE A 22 2.35 -14.73 -14.43
N GLY A 23 2.85 -15.38 -15.48
CA GLY A 23 3.62 -16.63 -15.36
C GLY A 23 2.83 -17.87 -14.88
N GLU A 24 1.60 -17.70 -14.40
CA GLU A 24 0.78 -18.73 -13.77
C GLU A 24 -0.23 -19.40 -14.73
N LYS A 25 -0.88 -20.49 -14.27
CA LYS A 25 -1.97 -21.15 -15.02
C LYS A 25 -3.20 -20.24 -15.06
N THR A 26 -3.73 -20.00 -16.26
CA THR A 26 -4.96 -19.21 -16.46
C THR A 26 -6.20 -20.09 -16.52
N LYS A 27 -7.32 -19.63 -15.96
CA LYS A 27 -8.65 -20.27 -16.09
C LYS A 27 -9.61 -19.35 -16.86
N THR A 28 -10.32 -19.90 -17.85
CA THR A 28 -11.34 -19.14 -18.61
C THR A 28 -12.61 -18.95 -17.77
N ILE A 29 -13.07 -17.71 -17.64
CA ILE A 29 -14.33 -17.32 -16.98
C ILE A 29 -15.18 -16.56 -18.01
N ARG A 30 -16.49 -16.81 -18.03
CA ARG A 30 -17.42 -16.02 -18.85
C ARG A 30 -17.89 -14.81 -18.05
N ILE A 31 -17.79 -13.63 -18.63
CA ILE A 31 -18.19 -12.36 -18.02
C ILE A 31 -19.09 -11.58 -19.00
N PRO A 32 -19.98 -10.69 -18.53
CA PRO A 32 -20.69 -9.76 -19.40
C PRO A 32 -19.71 -8.87 -20.18
N SER A 33 -20.00 -8.61 -21.45
CA SER A 33 -19.16 -7.75 -22.31
C SER A 33 -19.00 -6.33 -21.73
N SER A 34 -20.01 -5.82 -21.04
CA SER A 34 -19.97 -4.52 -20.35
C SER A 34 -18.93 -4.44 -19.23
N LYS A 35 -18.50 -5.58 -18.67
CA LYS A 35 -17.54 -5.68 -17.57
C LYS A 35 -16.12 -5.99 -18.03
N GLU A 36 -15.89 -6.18 -19.34
CA GLU A 36 -14.58 -6.56 -19.87
C GLU A 36 -13.50 -5.50 -19.62
N LYS A 37 -13.84 -4.21 -19.79
CA LYS A 37 -12.90 -3.10 -19.58
C LYS A 37 -12.46 -3.00 -18.11
N GLU A 38 -13.43 -2.95 -17.19
CA GLU A 38 -13.22 -2.86 -15.74
C GLU A 38 -12.37 -4.04 -15.21
N ILE A 39 -12.66 -5.26 -15.66
CA ILE A 39 -11.90 -6.44 -15.23
C ILE A 39 -10.47 -6.43 -15.79
N LYS A 40 -10.28 -5.97 -17.02
CA LYS A 40 -8.93 -5.82 -17.61
C LYS A 40 -8.09 -4.79 -16.84
N GLU A 41 -8.69 -3.67 -16.44
CA GLU A 41 -8.05 -2.62 -15.63
C GLU A 41 -7.72 -3.14 -14.22
N TYR A 42 -8.68 -3.82 -13.57
CA TYR A 42 -8.48 -4.50 -12.28
C TYR A 42 -7.28 -5.47 -12.32
N ILE A 43 -7.23 -6.34 -13.33
CA ILE A 43 -6.19 -7.36 -13.46
C ILE A 43 -4.81 -6.73 -13.72
N LYS A 44 -4.75 -5.60 -14.43
CA LYS A 44 -3.49 -4.86 -14.62
C LYS A 44 -3.02 -4.17 -13.34
N GLY A 45 -3.88 -4.03 -12.33
CA GLY A 45 -3.58 -3.28 -11.11
C GLY A 45 -3.73 -1.77 -11.28
N ASP A 46 -4.34 -1.32 -12.38
CA ASP A 46 -4.56 0.09 -12.70
C ASP A 46 -5.87 0.55 -12.03
N PHE A 47 -5.93 0.57 -10.70
CA PHE A 47 -7.03 1.17 -9.96
C PHE A 47 -6.86 2.68 -9.85
N CYS A 48 -7.08 3.40 -10.95
CA CYS A 48 -7.26 4.83 -10.83
C CYS A 48 -8.62 5.05 -10.20
N PHE A 49 -8.67 5.28 -8.89
CA PHE A 49 -9.81 6.02 -8.37
C PHE A 49 -9.64 7.43 -8.95
N ASP A 50 -10.41 7.74 -9.98
CA ASP A 50 -10.64 9.10 -10.41
C ASP A 50 -11.40 9.79 -9.27
N VAL A 51 -10.69 10.16 -8.23
CA VAL A 51 -11.16 11.13 -7.26
C VAL A 51 -10.86 12.46 -7.91
N PRO A 52 -11.86 13.19 -8.45
CA PRO A 52 -11.66 14.58 -8.83
C PRO A 52 -11.34 15.33 -7.55
N ILE A 53 -10.04 15.55 -7.31
CA ILE A 53 -9.58 16.44 -6.27
C ILE A 53 -9.30 17.78 -6.96
N PRO A 54 -9.87 18.88 -6.46
CA PRO A 54 -9.44 20.19 -6.89
C PRO A 54 -7.97 20.38 -6.48
N TYR A 55 -7.08 20.49 -7.47
CA TYR A 55 -5.75 21.14 -7.37
C TYR A 55 -4.62 20.42 -6.61
N SER A 56 -4.14 19.25 -7.06
CA SER A 56 -3.01 18.57 -6.42
C SER A 56 -1.62 19.24 -6.63
N ASN A 57 -1.52 20.29 -7.46
CA ASN A 57 -0.27 21.06 -7.67
C ASN A 57 -0.41 22.54 -7.30
N ILE A 58 -1.49 22.95 -6.65
CA ILE A 58 -1.62 24.31 -6.13
C ILE A 58 -1.23 24.27 -4.66
N TYR A 59 -0.06 24.82 -4.36
CA TYR A 59 0.31 25.14 -2.99
C TYR A 59 -0.49 26.37 -2.58
N VAL A 60 -1.59 26.16 -1.86
CA VAL A 60 -2.28 27.25 -1.20
C VAL A 60 -1.47 27.60 0.05
N SER A 61 -0.89 28.80 0.06
CA SER A 61 -0.23 29.32 1.27
C SER A 61 -1.25 29.38 2.40
N ALA A 62 -0.89 28.91 3.59
CA ALA A 62 -1.72 29.08 4.78
C ALA A 62 -1.80 30.56 5.25
N GLY A 63 -1.05 31.47 4.60
CA GLY A 63 -0.96 32.89 4.95
C GLY A 63 -1.79 33.79 4.03
N GLU A 64 -1.33 34.03 2.80
CA GLU A 64 -1.97 34.97 1.87
C GLU A 64 -2.83 34.25 0.81
N PRO A 65 -4.01 34.79 0.49
CA PRO A 65 -4.90 34.21 -0.52
C PRO A 65 -4.25 34.25 -1.91
N PHE A 66 -4.31 33.13 -2.61
CA PHE A 66 -3.82 32.96 -3.97
C PHE A 66 -4.99 32.71 -4.93
N SER A 67 -4.90 33.19 -6.17
CA SER A 67 -5.91 33.00 -7.23
C SER A 67 -5.38 32.05 -8.30
N PHE A 68 -6.21 31.09 -8.74
CA PHE A 68 -5.89 30.16 -9.82
C PHE A 68 -7.09 29.98 -10.75
N GLU A 69 -6.85 29.49 -11.97
CA GLU A 69 -7.90 29.18 -12.95
C GLU A 69 -8.40 27.73 -12.81
N GLU A 70 -9.72 27.56 -12.78
CA GLU A 70 -10.43 26.32 -12.39
C GLU A 70 -10.28 25.13 -13.38
N ASP A 71 -9.71 25.36 -14.56
CA ASP A 71 -9.81 24.43 -15.69
C ASP A 71 -8.75 23.30 -15.74
N GLU A 72 -7.72 23.35 -14.90
CA GLU A 72 -6.71 22.27 -14.82
C GLU A 72 -7.10 21.19 -13.81
N LYS A 73 -7.79 20.15 -14.29
CA LYS A 73 -8.05 18.94 -13.51
C LYS A 73 -6.78 18.11 -13.38
N ILE A 74 -6.26 17.97 -12.17
CA ILE A 74 -5.11 17.11 -11.86
C ILE A 74 -5.62 15.86 -11.14
N PHE A 75 -5.28 14.69 -11.69
CA PHE A 75 -5.68 13.41 -11.12
C PHE A 75 -4.58 12.90 -10.20
N ILE A 76 -4.93 12.58 -8.96
CA ILE A 76 -4.06 11.80 -8.09
C ILE A 76 -4.27 10.33 -8.43
N ASP A 77 -3.26 9.72 -9.05
CA ASP A 77 -3.23 8.28 -9.22
C ASP A 77 -2.98 7.62 -7.85
N ILE A 78 -4.06 7.16 -7.21
CA ILE A 78 -3.99 6.44 -5.91
C ILE A 78 -3.13 5.18 -6.04
N ASN A 79 -2.99 4.58 -7.24
CA ASN A 79 -2.06 3.46 -7.42
C ASN A 79 -0.60 3.86 -7.20
N LYS A 80 -0.22 5.14 -7.39
CA LYS A 80 1.14 5.59 -7.04
C LYS A 80 1.39 5.51 -5.54
N PHE A 81 0.36 5.79 -4.73
CA PHE A 81 0.42 5.67 -3.27
C PHE A 81 0.31 4.20 -2.81
N MET A 82 -0.37 3.36 -3.59
CA MET A 82 -0.59 1.94 -3.28
C MET A 82 0.25 0.97 -4.16
N LYS A 83 1.36 1.46 -4.73
CA LYS A 83 2.17 0.74 -5.73
C LYS A 83 2.38 -0.74 -5.36
N ASN A 84 1.90 -1.63 -6.23
CA ASN A 84 1.84 -3.10 -6.06
C ASN A 84 0.88 -3.56 -4.94
N ASN A 85 -0.40 -3.40 -5.24
CA ASN A 85 -1.62 -3.56 -4.42
C ASN A 85 -1.90 -4.93 -3.76
N HIS A 86 -0.97 -5.89 -3.78
CA HIS A 86 -1.27 -7.22 -3.22
C HIS A 86 -0.87 -7.39 -1.75
N ASN A 87 0.02 -6.54 -1.22
CA ASN A 87 0.55 -6.67 0.14
C ASN A 87 0.41 -5.40 1.01
N THR A 88 -0.42 -4.43 0.61
CA THR A 88 -0.66 -3.22 1.41
C THR A 88 -1.94 -3.36 2.24
N VAL A 89 -1.90 -2.94 3.51
CA VAL A 89 -3.06 -2.92 4.41
C VAL A 89 -3.23 -1.56 5.05
N ALA A 90 -4.47 -1.16 5.33
CA ALA A 90 -4.79 0.06 6.07
C ALA A 90 -4.99 -0.27 7.55
N ILE A 91 -4.31 0.46 8.44
CA ILE A 91 -4.38 0.26 9.90
C ILE A 91 -4.60 1.63 10.55
N THR A 92 -5.57 1.70 11.46
CA THR A 92 -5.80 2.91 12.25
C THR A 92 -4.72 3.01 13.33
N VAL A 93 -4.04 4.15 13.38
CA VAL A 93 -3.07 4.50 14.42
C VAL A 93 -3.80 4.77 15.72
N SER A 94 -3.25 4.26 16.82
CA SER A 94 -3.71 4.58 18.17
C SER A 94 -2.55 5.10 19.02
N GLY A 95 -2.79 6.20 19.72
CA GLY A 95 -1.86 6.89 20.60
C GLY A 95 -0.87 7.82 19.87
N ASP A 96 -0.08 8.53 20.68
CA ASP A 96 0.70 9.70 20.22
C ASP A 96 2.21 9.45 20.10
N SER A 97 2.64 8.18 20.17
CA SER A 97 4.07 7.83 20.19
C SER A 97 4.87 8.31 18.96
N MET A 98 4.19 8.73 17.90
CA MET A 98 4.78 9.17 16.63
C MET A 98 4.43 10.63 16.30
N ILE A 99 3.95 11.43 17.27
CA ILE A 99 3.49 12.81 17.06
C ILE A 99 4.58 13.73 16.50
N GLY A 100 5.84 13.53 16.89
CA GLY A 100 6.98 14.30 16.39
C GLY A 100 7.26 14.11 14.89
N LEU A 101 6.69 13.07 14.27
CA LEU A 101 6.71 12.85 12.81
C LEU A 101 5.38 13.21 12.14
N GLY A 102 4.46 13.86 12.86
CA GLY A 102 3.17 14.27 12.32
C GLY A 102 2.18 13.12 12.14
N ILE A 103 2.39 11.99 12.83
CA ILE A 103 1.46 10.85 12.88
C ILE A 103 0.71 10.90 14.20
N PHE A 104 -0.61 10.97 14.14
CA PHE A 104 -1.48 11.24 15.28
C PHE A 104 -2.49 10.11 15.47
N ASP A 105 -3.07 10.04 16.67
CA ASP A 105 -4.19 9.15 16.97
C ASP A 105 -5.34 9.32 15.95
N GLY A 106 -5.88 8.19 15.48
CA GLY A 106 -6.95 8.15 14.49
C GLY A 106 -6.50 8.22 13.02
N ASP A 107 -5.20 8.42 12.74
CA ASP A 107 -4.67 8.36 11.38
C ASP A 107 -4.88 6.99 10.73
N LEU A 108 -5.20 6.97 9.43
CA LEU A 108 -5.20 5.73 8.65
C LEU A 108 -3.84 5.53 7.97
N ALA A 109 -3.06 4.59 8.48
CA ALA A 109 -1.75 4.22 7.97
C ALA A 109 -1.83 3.14 6.89
N LEU A 110 -1.29 3.42 5.70
CA LEU A 110 -1.11 2.41 4.66
C LEU A 110 0.26 1.73 4.85
N ILE A 111 0.22 0.43 5.16
CA ILE A 111 1.38 -0.37 5.53
C ILE A 111 1.62 -1.44 4.47
N LYS A 112 2.82 -1.47 3.90
CA LYS A 112 3.23 -2.52 2.97
C LYS A 112 3.90 -3.67 3.72
N LYS A 113 3.27 -4.85 3.66
CA LYS A 113 3.75 -6.10 4.26
C LYS A 113 4.93 -6.68 3.49
N ASN A 114 5.71 -7.52 4.17
CA ASN A 114 6.82 -8.29 3.60
C ASN A 114 7.88 -7.40 2.92
N GLU A 115 8.02 -6.16 3.37
CA GLU A 115 9.08 -5.26 2.93
C GLU A 115 10.12 -5.14 4.04
N ASN A 116 11.39 -5.35 3.68
CA ASN A 116 12.50 -5.18 4.62
C ASN A 116 12.66 -3.69 4.93
N PRO A 117 12.60 -3.28 6.20
CA PRO A 117 12.71 -1.88 6.57
C PRO A 117 14.15 -1.38 6.38
N LYS A 118 14.28 -0.14 5.94
CA LYS A 118 15.52 0.62 5.93
C LYS A 118 15.61 1.48 7.19
N SER A 119 16.82 1.85 7.57
CA SER A 119 17.01 2.80 8.68
C SER A 119 16.24 4.10 8.40
N LYS A 120 15.52 4.58 9.41
CA LYS A 120 14.56 5.69 9.42
C LYS A 120 13.17 5.40 8.84
N ASP A 121 12.91 4.20 8.32
CA ASP A 121 11.56 3.81 7.93
C ASP A 121 10.64 3.74 9.15
N ILE A 122 9.37 4.10 8.96
CA ILE A 122 8.34 3.90 9.99
C ILE A 122 7.74 2.52 9.78
N VAL A 123 7.72 1.71 10.83
CA VAL A 123 7.33 0.30 10.76
C VAL A 123 6.26 -0.02 11.78
N ILE A 124 5.42 -1.00 11.42
CA ILE A 124 4.68 -1.75 12.43
C ILE A 124 5.53 -2.95 12.84
N ALA A 125 5.86 -3.02 14.11
CA ALA A 125 6.57 -4.14 14.71
C ALA A 125 5.67 -4.86 15.71
N TYR A 126 5.74 -6.18 15.74
CA TYR A 126 5.25 -7.00 16.84
C TYR A 126 6.42 -7.27 17.78
N VAL A 127 6.32 -6.76 19.01
CA VAL A 127 7.37 -6.84 20.04
C VAL A 127 6.70 -6.93 21.41
N ASN A 128 7.26 -7.74 22.32
CA ASN A 128 6.73 -7.94 23.68
C ASN A 128 5.24 -8.31 23.74
N GLY A 129 4.74 -9.07 22.75
CA GLY A 129 3.34 -9.51 22.70
C GLY A 129 2.34 -8.50 22.12
N GLY A 130 2.80 -7.36 21.58
CA GLY A 130 1.92 -6.33 21.02
C GLY A 130 2.44 -5.70 19.73
N TYR A 131 1.51 -5.15 18.93
CA TYR A 131 1.84 -4.34 17.77
C TYR A 131 2.13 -2.89 18.19
N THR A 132 3.17 -2.30 17.60
CA THR A 132 3.52 -0.90 17.81
C THR A 132 3.99 -0.25 16.51
N LEU A 133 3.69 1.05 16.36
CA LEU A 133 4.22 1.88 15.29
C LEU A 133 5.43 2.65 15.82
N LYS A 134 6.59 2.48 15.18
CA LYS A 134 7.86 3.09 15.59
C LYS A 134 8.74 3.40 14.39
N GLN A 135 9.74 4.25 14.56
CA GLN A 135 10.79 4.42 13.56
C GLN A 135 11.85 3.34 13.73
N TYR A 136 12.07 2.55 12.69
CA TYR A 136 13.14 1.57 12.64
C TYR A 136 14.48 2.28 12.42
N VAL A 137 15.43 2.11 13.33
CA VAL A 137 16.76 2.73 13.24
C VAL A 137 17.83 1.67 13.44
N ALA A 138 18.69 1.52 12.44
CA ALA A 138 19.87 0.65 12.50
C ALA A 138 21.13 1.52 12.64
N GLU A 139 21.86 1.35 13.75
CA GLU A 139 23.07 2.10 14.12
C GLU A 139 24.07 1.13 14.77
N ASN A 140 25.32 1.08 14.27
CA ASN A 140 26.44 0.33 14.87
C ASN A 140 26.07 -1.10 15.33
N ASP A 141 25.55 -1.91 14.40
CA ASP A 141 25.07 -3.29 14.63
C ASP A 141 23.92 -3.45 15.64
N SER A 142 23.34 -2.35 16.11
CA SER A 142 22.15 -2.33 16.97
C SER A 142 20.93 -1.85 16.20
N ILE A 143 19.78 -2.41 16.56
CA ILE A 143 18.48 -2.02 16.01
C ILE A 143 17.66 -1.37 17.13
N PHE A 144 17.05 -0.24 16.83
CA PHE A 144 16.16 0.49 17.72
C PHE A 144 14.81 0.70 17.04
N LEU A 145 13.74 0.60 17.83
CA LEU A 145 12.42 1.09 17.48
C LEU A 145 12.20 2.40 18.24
N LYS A 146 12.47 3.52 17.58
CA LYS A 146 12.41 4.84 18.19
C LYS A 146 10.99 5.39 18.21
N ALA A 147 10.60 5.96 19.35
CA ALA A 147 9.41 6.77 19.45
C ALA A 147 9.75 8.22 19.07
N HIS A 148 8.75 8.97 18.64
CA HIS A 148 8.83 10.41 18.40
C HIS A 148 7.86 11.13 19.33
N HIS A 149 7.96 10.82 20.62
CA HIS A 149 7.19 11.43 21.69
C HIS A 149 8.08 11.54 22.95
N PRO A 150 8.16 12.69 23.63
CA PRO A 150 9.08 12.90 24.76
C PRO A 150 8.92 11.89 25.90
N ASP A 151 7.68 11.50 26.18
CA ASP A 151 7.34 10.60 27.28
C ASP A 151 7.29 9.11 26.90
N VAL A 152 7.70 8.75 25.68
CA VAL A 152 7.70 7.34 25.22
C VAL A 152 9.14 6.91 24.96
N SER A 153 9.58 5.87 25.66
CA SER A 153 10.94 5.35 25.50
C SER A 153 11.13 4.56 24.20
N ASP A 154 12.34 4.66 23.66
CA ASP A 154 12.81 3.82 22.56
C ASP A 154 12.95 2.36 23.00
N ILE A 155 12.76 1.42 22.08
CA ILE A 155 12.97 0.00 22.32
C ILE A 155 14.24 -0.44 21.61
N GLN A 156 15.28 -0.78 22.36
CA GLN A 156 16.47 -1.43 21.80
C GLN A 156 16.19 -2.92 21.60
N ILE A 157 16.48 -3.42 20.40
CA ILE A 157 16.34 -4.84 20.07
C ILE A 157 17.64 -5.55 20.44
N LEU A 158 17.57 -6.37 21.48
CA LEU A 158 18.72 -7.15 21.96
C LEU A 158 18.84 -8.48 21.21
N PRO A 159 20.04 -9.06 21.10
CA PRO A 159 20.22 -10.42 20.57
C PRO A 159 19.29 -11.41 21.28
N GLY A 160 18.55 -12.19 20.50
CA GLY A 160 17.57 -13.17 21.03
C GLY A 160 16.17 -12.61 21.32
N SER A 161 15.93 -11.31 21.07
CA SER A 161 14.59 -10.72 21.18
C SER A 161 13.66 -11.26 20.10
N GLU A 162 12.45 -11.66 20.48
CA GLU A 162 11.39 -12.02 19.52
C GLU A 162 10.74 -10.75 18.97
N ILE A 163 11.17 -10.34 17.78
CA ILE A 163 10.59 -9.22 17.04
C ILE A 163 10.18 -9.66 15.64
N THR A 164 9.01 -9.23 15.20
CA THR A 164 8.56 -9.39 13.82
C THR A 164 8.18 -8.05 13.23
N ILE A 165 8.81 -7.67 12.13
CA ILE A 165 8.38 -6.49 11.36
C ILE A 165 7.18 -6.91 10.51
N PHE A 166 6.02 -6.34 10.80
CA PHE A 166 4.78 -6.62 10.06
C PHE A 166 4.78 -5.92 8.70
N GLY A 167 5.30 -4.69 8.65
CA GLY A 167 5.41 -3.94 7.41
C GLY A 167 5.89 -2.51 7.60
N VAL A 168 6.07 -1.83 6.46
CA VAL A 168 6.62 -0.48 6.36
C VAL A 168 5.52 0.50 5.96
N LEU A 169 5.43 1.63 6.66
CA LEU A 169 4.51 2.72 6.34
C LEU A 169 4.82 3.35 4.98
N LYS A 170 3.78 3.55 4.16
CA LYS A 170 3.87 4.18 2.84
C LYS A 170 3.13 5.50 2.76
N SER A 171 2.01 5.62 3.46
CA SER A 171 1.28 6.88 3.54
C SER A 171 0.40 6.94 4.77
N ILE A 172 0.01 8.16 5.11
CA ILE A 172 -0.98 8.48 6.14
C ILE A 172 -2.14 9.20 5.46
N ILE A 173 -3.36 8.84 5.86
CA ILE A 173 -4.58 9.53 5.46
C ILE A 173 -5.25 10.02 6.73
N ARG A 174 -5.42 11.35 6.83
CA ARG A 174 -6.19 12.00 7.89
C ARG A 174 -7.38 12.71 7.27
N ARG A 175 -8.55 12.50 7.87
CA ARG A 175 -9.79 13.18 7.46
C ARG A 175 -10.17 14.19 8.51
N TYR A 176 -10.29 15.45 8.10
CA TYR A 176 -10.96 16.51 8.86
C TYR A 176 -12.40 16.62 8.33
N LEU A 177 -13.36 16.79 9.23
CA LEU A 177 -14.77 16.99 8.90
C LEU A 177 -15.11 18.49 8.92
#